data_AF-A0A3D3BTY9-F1
#
_entry.id   AF-A0A3D3BTY9-F1
#
_cell.length_a   1.000
_cell.length_b   1.000
_cell.length_c   1.000
_cell.angle_alpha   90.00
_cell.angle_beta   90.00
_cell.angle_gamma   90.00
#
_symmetry.space_group_name_H-M   'P 1'
#
loop_
_entity.id
_entity.type
_entity.pdbx_description
1 polymer ?
#
loop_
_entity_poly.entity_id
_entity_poly.type
_entity_poly.pdbx_seq_one_letter_code
_entity_poly.pdbx_strand_id
1 'polypeptide(L)'
;MRIGIDVGGTHTDAVLMDGMDIVSSHKALTSSDVRQGIMEALDAVMLDAHVTATAIDAVMIGTTHFTNAVIERKELCPTAIIRACLPTGSGLPPKCDWPEDVAAALGDHSYMIG
;
A
#
# COMPACT_ATOMS: atom_id res chain seq x y z
N MET A 1 20.06 12.09 6.98
CA MET A 1 18.69 12.62 7.16
C MET A 1 17.66 11.54 6.82
N ARG A 2 16.41 11.66 7.29
CA ARG A 2 15.35 10.65 7.07
C ARG A 2 14.07 11.29 6.58
N ILE A 3 13.34 10.63 5.69
CA ILE A 3 12.03 11.09 5.22
C ILE A 3 10.95 10.12 5.70
N GLY A 4 9.88 10.66 6.27
CA GLY A 4 8.63 9.94 6.51
C GLY A 4 7.56 10.41 5.54
N ILE A 5 6.83 9.47 4.93
CA ILE A 5 5.70 9.74 4.05
C ILE A 5 4.49 8.96 4.58
N ASP A 6 3.36 9.63 4.77
CA ASP A 6 2.06 9.04 5.10
C ASP A 6 1.08 9.30 3.95
N VAL A 7 0.63 8.23 3.29
CA VAL A 7 -0.36 8.31 2.21
C VAL A 7 -1.72 7.87 2.74
N GLY A 8 -2.57 8.85 3.01
CA GLY A 8 -3.98 8.67 3.35
C GLY A 8 -4.87 8.68 2.12
N GLY A 9 -6.19 8.51 2.31
CA GLY A 9 -7.17 8.56 1.20
C GLY A 9 -7.50 9.97 0.70
N THR A 10 -7.07 11.03 1.40
CA THR A 10 -7.35 12.42 1.00
C THR A 10 -6.09 13.27 0.91
N HIS A 11 -5.12 13.04 1.81
CA HIS A 11 -3.85 13.75 1.80
C HIS A 11 -2.67 12.78 1.86
N THR A 12 -1.60 13.22 1.21
CA THR A 12 -0.25 12.67 1.35
C THR A 12 0.60 13.68 2.12
N ASP A 13 1.18 13.23 3.21
CA ASP A 13 2.04 14.01 4.08
C ASP A 13 3.48 13.51 3.99
N ALA A 14 4.43 14.41 3.78
CA ALA A 14 5.86 14.11 3.80
C ALA A 14 6.59 15.03 4.79
N VAL A 15 7.54 14.46 5.53
CA VAL A 15 8.36 15.17 6.51
C VAL A 15 9.81 14.73 6.36
N LEU A 16 10.72 15.69 6.19
CA LEU A 16 12.15 15.49 6.23
C LEU A 16 12.68 15.82 7.63
N MET A 17 13.45 14.90 8.20
CA MET A 17 14.05 15.03 9.52
C MET A 17 15.58 14.94 9.45
N ASP A 18 16.24 15.76 10.27
CA ASP A 18 17.64 15.61 10.63
C ASP A 18 17.77 15.38 12.13
N GLY A 19 18.22 14.19 12.53
CA GLY A 19 18.12 13.75 13.92
C GLY A 19 16.66 13.75 14.41
N MET A 20 16.35 14.67 15.31
CA MET A 20 15.01 14.89 15.90
C MET A 20 14.31 16.14 15.36
N ASP A 21 15.00 16.94 14.54
CA ASP A 21 14.51 18.21 14.05
C ASP A 21 13.78 18.03 12.71
N ILE A 22 12.65 18.72 12.56
CA ILE A 22 11.92 18.79 11.30
C ILE A 22 12.58 19.87 10.43
N VAL A 23 13.09 19.47 9.28
CA VAL A 23 13.79 20.37 8.34
C VAL A 23 12.82 20.95 7.31
N SER A 24 11.94 20.11 6.77
CA SER A 24 10.88 20.52 5.85
C SER A 24 9.69 19.57 5.94
N SER A 25 8.53 20.05 5.53
CA SER A 25 7.29 19.26 5.47
C SER A 25 6.44 19.68 4.29
N HIS A 26 5.75 18.73 3.69
CA HIS A 26 4.87 18.96 2.56
C HIS A 26 3.56 18.19 2.74
N LYS A 27 2.43 18.88 2.53
CA LYS A 27 1.09 18.30 2.56
C LYS A 27 0.42 18.57 1.21
N ALA A 28 -0.03 17.51 0.55
CA ALA A 28 -0.75 17.60 -0.71
C ALA A 28 -1.99 16.71 -0.70
N LEU A 29 -2.92 16.94 -1.63
CA LEU A 29 -4.01 16.00 -1.89
C LEU A 29 -3.44 14.67 -2.38
N THR A 30 -4.03 13.56 -1.95
CA THR A 30 -3.65 12.23 -2.42
C THR A 30 -3.98 12.11 -3.90
N SER A 31 -2.96 11.82 -4.71
CA SER A 31 -3.14 11.52 -6.13
C SER A 31 -3.81 10.16 -6.31
N SER A 32 -4.63 10.03 -7.35
CA SER A 32 -5.11 8.71 -7.79
C SER A 32 -3.96 7.81 -8.25
N ASP A 33 -2.89 8.39 -8.80
CA ASP A 33 -1.60 7.73 -8.96
C ASP A 33 -0.78 7.92 -7.67
N VAL A 34 -0.94 6.97 -6.76
CA VAL A 34 -0.24 6.95 -5.46
C VAL A 34 1.28 7.03 -5.64
N ARG A 35 1.84 6.38 -6.66
CA ARG A 35 3.28 6.40 -6.92
C ARG A 35 3.72 7.81 -7.28
N GLN A 36 3.01 8.46 -8.20
CA GLN A 36 3.31 9.84 -8.57
C GLN A 36 3.20 10.78 -7.37
N GLY A 37 2.14 10.67 -6.56
CA GLY A 37 1.95 11.52 -5.38
C GLY A 37 3.08 11.35 -4.35
N ILE A 38 3.60 10.13 -4.17
CA ILE A 38 4.77 9.87 -3.31
C ILE A 38 6.02 10.56 -3.85
N MET A 39 6.27 10.47 -5.17
CA MET A 39 7.44 11.10 -5.80
C MET A 39 7.37 12.63 -5.67
N GLU A 40 6.22 13.23 -5.94
CA GLU A 40 6.00 14.67 -5.81
C GLU A 40 6.20 15.16 -4.37
N ALA A 41 5.69 14.42 -3.39
CA ALA A 41 5.87 14.76 -1.98
C ALA A 41 7.34 14.65 -1.54
N LEU A 42 8.07 13.65 -2.04
CA LEU A 42 9.51 13.49 -1.80
C LEU A 42 10.30 14.67 -2.41
N ASP A 43 10.04 15.01 -3.67
CA ASP A 43 10.71 16.10 -4.37
C ASP A 43 10.45 17.45 -3.67
N ALA A 44 9.21 17.68 -3.21
CA ALA A 44 8.85 18.91 -2.52
C ALA A 44 9.63 19.12 -1.22
N VAL A 45 9.72 18.10 -0.35
CA VAL A 45 10.47 18.24 0.92
C VAL A 45 11.97 18.38 0.69
N MET A 46 12.53 17.71 -0.32
CA MET A 46 13.95 17.82 -0.65
C MET A 46 14.30 19.18 -1.25
N LEU A 47 13.43 19.71 -2.12
CA LEU A 47 13.61 21.02 -2.73
C LEU A 47 13.54 22.15 -1.70
N ASP A 48 12.56 22.11 -0.79
CA ASP A 48 12.39 23.11 0.27
C ASP A 48 13.58 23.14 1.23
N ALA A 49 14.09 21.96 1.59
CA ALA A 49 15.28 21.82 2.43
C ALA A 49 16.62 22.02 1.70
N HIS A 50 16.60 22.21 0.37
CA HIS A 50 17.80 22.33 -0.48
C HIS A 50 18.77 21.14 -0.34
N VAL A 51 18.23 19.92 -0.24
CA VAL A 51 19.02 18.68 -0.08
C VAL A 51 18.90 17.79 -1.31
N THR A 52 19.93 16.96 -1.52
CA THR A 52 19.94 15.96 -2.58
C THR A 52 19.65 14.56 -2.03
N ALA A 53 19.21 13.65 -2.89
CA ALA A 53 18.93 12.26 -2.52
C ALA A 53 20.13 11.55 -1.85
N THR A 54 21.37 11.97 -2.14
CA THR A 54 22.59 11.42 -1.52
C THR A 54 22.74 11.74 -0.03
N ALA A 55 21.98 12.71 0.51
CA ALA A 55 21.97 13.07 1.93
C ALA A 55 20.88 12.33 2.74
N ILE A 56 20.04 11.55 2.06
CA ILE A 56 18.93 10.81 2.65
C ILE A 56 19.39 9.38 2.97
N ASP A 57 19.37 9.03 4.26
CA ASP A 57 19.78 7.71 4.74
C ASP A 57 18.64 6.69 4.61
N ALA A 58 17.40 7.15 4.75
CA ALA A 58 16.22 6.30 4.74
C ALA A 58 14.94 7.07 4.36
N VAL A 59 14.03 6.36 3.68
CA VAL A 59 12.66 6.78 3.43
C VAL A 59 11.71 5.75 4.03
N MET A 60 10.78 6.20 4.87
CA MET A 60 9.75 5.38 5.49
C MET A 60 8.40 5.78 4.90
N ILE A 61 7.66 4.81 4.34
CA ILE A 61 6.35 5.03 3.73
C ILE A 61 5.30 4.26 4.53
N GLY A 62 4.39 4.99 5.16
CA GLY A 62 3.14 4.47 5.70
C GLY A 62 2.00 4.74 4.72
N THR A 63 1.09 3.79 4.55
CA THR A 63 -0.13 4.02 3.77
C THR A 63 -1.30 3.26 4.34
N THR A 64 -2.49 3.86 4.22
CA THR A 64 -3.77 3.24 4.59
C THR A 64 -4.53 2.69 3.38
N HIS A 65 -4.02 2.87 2.16
CA HIS A 65 -4.71 2.43 0.94
C HIS A 65 -5.00 0.92 0.94
N PHE A 66 -4.04 0.10 1.37
CA PHE A 66 -4.23 -1.35 1.42
C PHE A 66 -5.35 -1.74 2.39
N THR A 67 -5.34 -1.21 3.61
CA THR A 67 -6.36 -1.52 4.61
C THR A 67 -7.74 -1.04 4.17
N ASN A 68 -7.82 0.13 3.54
CA ASN A 68 -9.08 0.67 3.03
C ASN A 68 -9.62 -0.17 1.86
N ALA A 69 -8.77 -0.59 0.93
CA ALA A 69 -9.16 -1.48 -0.18
C ALA A 69 -9.77 -2.79 0.35
N VAL A 70 -9.17 -3.37 1.39
CA VAL A 70 -9.69 -4.58 2.04
C VAL A 70 -11.01 -4.30 2.76
N ILE A 71 -11.10 -3.25 3.59
CA ILE A 71 -12.31 -2.93 4.35
C ILE A 71 -13.48 -2.59 3.42
N GLU A 72 -13.24 -1.82 2.37
CA GLU A 72 -14.26 -1.35 1.43
C GLU A 72 -14.59 -2.36 0.33
N ARG A 73 -13.80 -3.44 0.20
CA ARG A 73 -13.92 -4.44 -0.88
C ARG A 73 -13.76 -3.82 -2.27
N LYS A 74 -12.92 -2.79 -2.41
CA LYS A 74 -12.73 -2.02 -3.64
C LYS A 74 -11.27 -2.00 -4.06
N GLU A 75 -11.06 -1.81 -5.36
CA GLU A 75 -9.73 -1.71 -5.96
C GLU A 75 -8.83 -2.94 -5.68
N LEU A 76 -9.46 -4.08 -5.39
CA LEU A 76 -8.78 -5.36 -5.24
C LEU A 76 -8.48 -5.95 -6.61
N CYS A 77 -7.25 -6.43 -6.80
CA CYS A 77 -6.89 -7.12 -8.03
C CYS A 77 -7.62 -8.48 -8.12
N PRO A 78 -8.19 -8.84 -9.28
CA PRO A 78 -8.67 -10.19 -9.53
C PRO A 78 -7.55 -11.19 -9.22
N THR A 79 -7.82 -12.13 -8.33
CA THR A 79 -6.80 -13.04 -7.79
C THR A 79 -7.26 -14.48 -7.93
N ALA A 80 -6.42 -15.34 -8.52
CA ALA A 80 -6.67 -16.76 -8.61
C ALA A 80 -6.04 -17.52 -7.45
N ILE A 81 -6.72 -18.57 -6.95
CA ILE A 81 -6.21 -19.49 -5.93
C ILE A 81 -6.07 -20.87 -6.56
N ILE A 82 -4.87 -21.43 -6.53
CA ILE A 82 -4.58 -22.79 -6.97
C ILE A 82 -4.11 -23.60 -5.78
N ARG A 83 -4.81 -24.69 -5.45
CA ARG A 83 -4.50 -25.57 -4.32
C ARG A 83 -4.17 -26.99 -4.81
N ALA A 84 -2.90 -27.39 -4.74
CA ALA A 84 -2.46 -28.75 -5.03
C ALA A 84 -2.72 -29.64 -3.81
N CYS A 85 -3.84 -30.37 -3.81
CA CYS A 85 -4.26 -31.14 -2.65
C CYS A 85 -5.20 -32.31 -2.96
N LEU A 86 -5.57 -32.55 -4.21
CA LEU A 86 -6.45 -33.66 -4.54
C LEU A 86 -5.70 -35.00 -4.48
N PRO A 87 -6.38 -36.10 -4.08
CA PRO A 87 -7.78 -36.15 -3.65
C PRO A 87 -7.98 -35.81 -2.15
N THR A 88 -6.93 -35.92 -1.33
CA THR A 88 -7.01 -35.91 0.14
C THR A 88 -7.53 -34.60 0.75
N GLY A 89 -7.30 -33.46 0.09
CA GLY A 89 -7.67 -32.12 0.55
C GLY A 89 -9.00 -31.60 0.00
N SER A 90 -9.82 -32.44 -0.63
CA SER A 90 -11.10 -32.05 -1.26
C SER A 90 -12.13 -31.45 -0.28
N GLY A 91 -12.06 -31.80 1.01
CA GLY A 91 -13.00 -31.30 2.03
C GLY A 91 -12.82 -29.84 2.45
N LEU A 92 -11.75 -29.17 2.02
CA LEU A 92 -11.46 -27.76 2.34
C LEU A 92 -11.17 -27.00 1.05
N PRO A 93 -12.21 -26.56 0.30
CA PRO A 93 -12.01 -25.80 -0.93
C PRO A 93 -11.34 -24.44 -0.63
N PRO A 94 -10.70 -23.80 -1.63
CA PRO A 94 -10.27 -22.41 -1.50
C PRO A 94 -11.39 -21.51 -0.98
N LYS A 95 -11.02 -20.52 -0.15
CA LYS A 95 -11.95 -19.58 0.50
C LYS A 95 -12.91 -20.23 1.52
N CYS A 96 -12.67 -21.48 1.95
CA CYS A 96 -13.46 -22.07 3.05
C CYS A 96 -13.39 -21.19 4.30
N ASP A 97 -14.53 -20.95 4.93
CA ASP A 97 -14.71 -20.09 6.11
C ASP A 97 -14.36 -18.60 5.92
N TRP A 98 -14.20 -18.14 4.67
CA TRP A 98 -14.05 -16.71 4.43
C TRP A 98 -15.41 -16.00 4.53
N PRO A 99 -15.44 -14.74 5.02
CA PRO A 99 -16.64 -13.91 4.90
C PRO A 99 -17.09 -13.81 3.43
N GLU A 100 -18.39 -13.94 3.19
CA GLU A 100 -18.98 -14.00 1.84
C GLU A 100 -18.62 -12.77 1.01
N ASP A 101 -18.60 -11.58 1.63
CA ASP A 101 -18.27 -10.31 1.00
C ASP A 101 -16.82 -10.26 0.51
N VAL A 102 -15.87 -10.82 1.28
CA VAL A 102 -14.46 -10.95 0.87
C VAL A 102 -14.33 -11.92 -0.29
N ALA A 103 -14.96 -13.10 -0.17
CA ALA A 103 -14.85 -14.18 -1.13
C ALA A 103 -15.43 -13.78 -2.49
N ALA A 104 -16.50 -12.99 -2.49
CA ALA A 104 -17.10 -12.42 -3.69
C ALA A 104 -16.20 -11.36 -4.34
N ALA A 105 -15.57 -10.49 -3.54
CA ALA A 105 -14.74 -9.39 -4.05
C ALA A 105 -13.49 -9.86 -4.81
N LEU A 106 -12.97 -11.06 -4.50
CA LEU A 106 -11.84 -11.66 -5.21
C LEU A 106 -12.24 -12.50 -6.44
N GLY A 107 -13.53 -12.80 -6.59
CA GLY A 107 -14.06 -13.62 -7.68
C GLY A 107 -13.84 -15.13 -7.49
N ASP A 108 -14.19 -15.91 -8.51
CA ASP A 108 -14.31 -17.38 -8.43
C ASP A 108 -13.20 -18.15 -9.14
N HIS A 109 -12.05 -17.51 -9.33
CA HIS A 109 -10.86 -18.15 -9.89
C HIS A 109 -10.22 -19.08 -8.86
N SER A 110 -10.84 -20.23 -8.58
CA SER A 110 -10.39 -21.20 -7.58
C SER A 110 -10.26 -22.59 -8.21
N TYR A 111 -9.07 -23.17 -8.09
CA TYR A 111 -8.72 -24.44 -8.71
C TYR A 111 -8.10 -25.38 -7.68
N MET A 112 -8.54 -26.63 -7.66
CA MET A 112 -7.92 -27.70 -6.90
C MET A 112 -7.30 -28.69 -7.89
N ILE A 113 -6.03 -29.03 -7.68
CA ILE A 113 -5.28 -29.93 -8.55
C ILE A 113 -4.70 -31.09 -7.74
N GLY A 114 -4.39 -32.21 -8.40
CA GLY A 114 -3.81 -33.42 -7.83
C GLY A 114 -2.89 -34.11 -8.81
#